data_AF-A0A3B9NYN5-F1
#
_entry.id   AF-A0A3B9NYN5-F1
#
_cell.length_a   1.000
_cell.length_b   1.000
_cell.length_c   1.000
_cell.angle_alpha   90.00
_cell.angle_beta   90.00
_cell.angle_gamma   90.00
#
_symmetry.space_group_name_H-M   'P 1'
#
loop_
_entity.id
_entity.type
_entity.pdbx_description
1 polymer ?
#
loop_
_entity_poly.entity_id
_entity_poly.type
_entity_poly.pdbx_seq_one_letter_code
_entity_poly.pdbx_strand_id
1 'polypeptide(L)'
;MHYSNEQIEQILEEAMIYMCACPAQVAEQLLYLRKLFAYQQGCISKGELMADVHRRISESARKAHAELEQCLSDVMIMEGWDMQTLTMPAGLRELRQKTIDQDQ
;
A
#
# COMPACT_ATOMS: atom_id res chain seq x y z
N MET A 1 -3.11 10.44 -3.62
CA MET A 1 -3.46 9.65 -2.44
C MET A 1 -4.95 9.40 -2.54
N HIS A 2 -5.26 8.33 -3.25
CA HIS A 2 -6.59 7.82 -3.52
C HIS A 2 -7.15 7.08 -2.29
N TYR A 3 -6.31 6.28 -1.60
CA TYR A 3 -6.70 5.61 -0.36
C TYR A 3 -6.41 6.49 0.87
N SER A 4 -7.27 6.49 1.88
CA SER A 4 -6.99 7.10 3.19
C SER A 4 -6.02 6.24 4.02
N ASN A 5 -5.62 6.66 5.22
CA ASN A 5 -4.82 5.79 6.11
C ASN A 5 -5.68 4.64 6.64
N GLU A 6 -6.92 4.93 7.00
CA GLU A 6 -7.90 3.96 7.50
C GLU A 6 -8.21 2.90 6.43
N GLN A 7 -8.30 3.27 5.16
CA GLN A 7 -8.47 2.32 4.06
C GLN A 7 -7.24 1.42 3.88
N ILE A 8 -6.04 1.95 4.08
CA ILE A 8 -4.79 1.14 4.02
C ILE A 8 -4.73 0.17 5.20
N GLU A 9 -5.16 0.60 6.39
CA GLU A 9 -5.27 -0.25 7.59
C GLU A 9 -6.29 -1.38 7.38
N GLN A 10 -7.46 -1.08 6.81
CA GLN A 10 -8.46 -2.09 6.44
C GLN A 10 -7.88 -3.14 5.47
N ILE A 11 -7.13 -2.71 4.44
CA ILE A 11 -6.50 -3.61 3.47
C ILE A 11 -5.46 -4.51 4.17
N LEU A 12 -4.68 -3.97 5.11
CA LEU A 12 -3.71 -4.75 5.89
C LEU A 12 -4.41 -5.81 6.77
N GLU A 13 -5.50 -5.45 7.45
CA GLU A 13 -6.27 -6.36 8.29
C GLU A 13 -6.87 -7.52 7.47
N GLU A 14 -7.53 -7.20 6.35
CA GLU A 14 -8.07 -8.20 5.43
C GLU A 14 -6.97 -9.12 4.89
N ALA A 15 -5.85 -8.54 4.43
CA ALA A 15 -4.74 -9.31 3.89
C ALA A 15 -4.11 -10.25 4.94
N MET A 16 -4.08 -9.86 6.22
CA MET A 16 -3.66 -10.73 7.32
C MET A 16 -4.64 -11.87 7.58
N ILE A 17 -5.94 -11.61 7.57
CA ILE A 17 -7.01 -12.62 7.75
C ILE A 17 -6.91 -13.70 6.67
N TYR A 18 -6.64 -13.30 5.42
CA TYR A 18 -6.55 -14.21 4.27
C TYR A 18 -5.11 -14.64 3.92
N MET A 19 -4.14 -14.35 4.80
CA MET A 19 -2.70 -14.65 4.64
C MET A 19 -2.14 -14.22 3.27
N CYS A 20 -2.68 -13.15 2.67
CA CYS A 20 -2.23 -12.64 1.38
C CYS A 20 -1.09 -11.63 1.59
N ALA A 21 0.15 -12.07 1.38
CA ALA A 21 1.29 -11.19 1.64
C ALA A 21 1.39 -10.04 0.62
N CYS A 22 0.99 -10.24 -0.64
CA CYS A 22 1.24 -9.29 -1.72
C CYS A 22 0.58 -7.91 -1.52
N PRO A 23 -0.76 -7.79 -1.36
CA PRO A 23 -1.39 -6.48 -1.14
C PRO A 23 -0.96 -5.87 0.20
N ALA A 24 -0.75 -6.69 1.24
CA ALA A 24 -0.25 -6.21 2.53
C ALA A 24 1.13 -5.54 2.42
N GLN A 25 2.08 -6.17 1.72
CA GLN A 25 3.42 -5.63 1.54
C GLN A 25 3.38 -4.28 0.81
N VAL A 26 2.57 -4.14 -0.24
CA VAL A 26 2.44 -2.87 -0.97
C VAL A 26 1.78 -1.80 -0.09
N ALA A 27 0.70 -2.14 0.62
CA ALA A 27 0.02 -1.26 1.56
C ALA A 27 0.94 -0.73 2.67
N GLU A 28 1.81 -1.59 3.22
CA GLU A 28 2.82 -1.20 4.22
C GLU A 28 3.80 -0.16 3.66
N GLN A 29 4.29 -0.35 2.42
CA GLN A 29 5.18 0.61 1.78
C GLN A 29 4.51 1.97 1.56
N LEU A 30 3.20 2.01 1.26
CA LEU A 30 2.46 3.27 1.16
C LEU A 30 2.46 4.04 2.49
N LEU A 31 2.29 3.35 3.63
CA LEU A 31 2.39 3.98 4.95
C LEU A 31 3.79 4.54 5.22
N TYR A 32 4.84 3.79 4.88
CA TYR A 32 6.22 4.29 5.02
C TYR A 32 6.49 5.51 4.14
N LEU A 33 6.01 5.52 2.89
CA LEU A 33 6.16 6.67 1.99
C LEU A 33 5.40 7.91 2.51
N ARG A 34 4.22 7.73 3.11
CA ARG A 34 3.47 8.82 3.76
C ARG A 34 4.24 9.39 4.95
N LYS A 35 4.80 8.53 5.81
CA LYS A 35 5.65 8.95 6.94
C LYS A 35 6.88 9.71 6.46
N LEU A 36 7.56 9.21 5.43
CA LEU A 36 8.71 9.88 4.82
C LEU A 36 8.33 11.26 4.29
N PHE A 37 7.25 11.35 3.51
CA PHE A 37 6.78 12.62 2.97
C PHE A 37 6.44 13.63 4.08
N ALA A 38 5.67 13.21 5.09
CA ALA A 38 5.29 14.05 6.22
C ALA A 38 6.52 14.56 6.99
N TYR A 39 7.52 13.70 7.20
CA TYR A 39 8.77 14.09 7.85
C TYR A 39 9.50 15.18 7.05
N GLN A 40 9.67 15.01 5.74
CA GLN A 40 10.32 16.02 4.90
C GLN A 40 9.56 17.36 4.90
N GLN A 41 8.23 17.32 4.85
CA GLN A 41 7.41 18.54 4.92
C GLN A 41 7.56 19.24 6.28
N GLY A 42 7.71 18.47 7.37
CA GLY A 42 8.00 18.99 8.70
C GLY A 42 9.37 19.67 8.81
N CYS A 43 10.39 19.16 8.14
CA CYS A 43 11.71 19.80 8.06
C CYS A 43 11.65 21.12 7.27
N ILE A 44 10.97 21.10 6.12
CA ILE A 44 10.80 22.29 5.26
C ILE A 44 10.06 23.41 6.00
N SER A 45 8.98 23.09 6.71
CA SER A 45 8.17 24.10 7.43
C SER A 45 8.90 24.74 8.60
N LYS A 46 9.91 24.08 9.17
CA LYS A 46 10.78 24.60 10.23
C LYS A 46 11.92 25.47 9.71
N GLY A 47 12.07 25.61 8.38
CA GLY A 47 13.14 26.40 7.78
C GLY A 47 14.52 25.76 7.95
N GLU A 48 14.61 24.42 7.97
CA GLU A 48 15.88 23.70 8.10
C GLU A 48 16.84 23.99 6.93
N LEU A 49 18.15 23.92 7.21
CA LEU A 49 19.22 24.01 6.21
C LEU A 49 19.01 22.96 5.11
N MET A 50 19.38 23.28 3.87
CA MET A 50 19.27 22.37 2.72
C MET A 50 17.82 22.01 2.32
N ALA A 51 16.92 23.00 2.32
CA ALA A 51 15.53 22.83 1.87
C ALA A 51 15.38 22.10 0.52
N ASP A 52 16.33 22.26 -0.40
CA ASP A 52 16.34 21.55 -1.68
C ASP A 52 16.50 20.03 -1.55
N VAL A 53 17.25 19.54 -0.56
CA VAL A 53 17.38 18.11 -0.27
C VAL A 53 16.03 17.56 0.17
N HIS A 54 15.38 18.20 1.14
CA HIS A 54 14.08 17.79 1.65
C HIS A 54 13.01 17.81 0.57
N ARG A 55 13.00 18.85 -0.27
CA ARG A 55 12.10 18.96 -1.42
C ARG A 55 12.34 17.85 -2.44
N ARG A 56 13.60 17.55 -2.76
CA ARG A 56 13.92 16.46 -3.69
C ARG A 56 13.48 15.10 -3.15
N ILE A 57 13.63 14.85 -1.85
CA ILE A 57 13.15 13.61 -1.21
C ILE A 57 11.62 13.56 -1.21
N SER A 58 10.94 14.63 -0.81
CA SER A 58 9.46 14.66 -0.76
C SER A 58 8.84 14.49 -2.15
N GLU A 59 9.44 15.08 -3.19
CA GLU A 59 9.05 14.86 -4.58
C GLU A 59 9.18 13.38 -5.00
N SER A 60 10.28 12.72 -4.62
CA SER A 60 10.50 11.30 -4.90
C SER A 60 9.51 10.41 -4.14
N ALA A 61 9.29 10.68 -2.85
CA ALA A 61 8.35 9.93 -2.02
C ALA A 61 6.94 10.02 -2.60
N ARG A 62 6.53 11.21 -3.08
CA ARG A 62 5.22 11.40 -3.73
C ARG A 62 5.08 10.60 -5.02
N LYS A 63 6.13 10.56 -5.86
CA LYS A 63 6.11 9.79 -7.12
C LYS A 63 6.04 8.29 -6.86
N ALA A 64 6.86 7.78 -5.95
CA ALA A 64 6.83 6.38 -5.54
C ALA A 64 5.49 5.99 -4.90
N HIS A 65 4.89 6.91 -4.11
CA HIS A 65 3.57 6.70 -3.52
C HIS A 65 2.50 6.52 -4.59
N ALA A 66 2.48 7.39 -5.61
CA ALA A 66 1.52 7.27 -6.71
C ALA A 66 1.66 5.96 -7.50
N GLU A 67 2.90 5.53 -7.78
CA GLU A 67 3.16 4.26 -8.47
C GLU A 67 2.69 3.06 -7.65
N LEU A 68 3.06 2.98 -6.37
CA LEU A 68 2.65 1.87 -5.52
C LEU A 68 1.16 1.89 -5.19
N GLU A 69 0.53 3.07 -5.19
CA GLU A 69 -0.92 3.19 -5.00
C GLU A 69 -1.67 2.57 -6.19
N GLN A 70 -1.20 2.82 -7.41
CA GLN A 70 -1.72 2.15 -8.60
C GLN A 70 -1.47 0.64 -8.56
N CYS A 71 -0.24 0.23 -8.21
CA CYS A 71 0.12 -1.19 -8.06
C CYS A 71 -0.79 -1.91 -7.06
N LEU A 72 -1.12 -1.29 -5.92
CA LEU A 72 -2.04 -1.86 -4.94
C LEU A 72 -3.43 -2.06 -5.53
N SER A 73 -3.98 -1.05 -6.20
CA SER A 73 -5.27 -1.16 -6.88
C SER A 73 -5.28 -2.29 -7.91
N ASP A 74 -4.23 -2.41 -8.72
CA ASP A 74 -4.10 -3.44 -9.74
C ASP A 74 -4.04 -4.84 -9.11
N VAL A 75 -3.24 -5.03 -8.05
CA VAL A 75 -3.14 -6.30 -7.32
C VAL A 75 -4.48 -6.69 -6.70
N MET A 76 -5.18 -5.74 -6.07
CA MET A 76 -6.50 -5.98 -5.48
C MET A 76 -7.52 -6.40 -6.55
N ILE A 77 -7.50 -5.77 -7.72
CA ILE A 77 -8.35 -6.16 -8.86
C ILE A 77 -8.00 -7.56 -9.38
N MET A 78 -6.70 -7.87 -9.54
CA MET A 78 -6.24 -9.20 -9.97
C MET A 78 -6.64 -10.31 -8.99
N GLU A 79 -6.62 -10.01 -7.70
CA GLU A 79 -7.07 -10.90 -6.64
C GLU A 79 -8.59 -10.89 -6.46
N GLY A 80 -9.34 -10.06 -7.20
CA GLY A 80 -10.81 -10.04 -7.17
C GLY A 80 -11.42 -9.42 -5.91
N TRP A 81 -10.73 -8.48 -5.27
CA TRP A 81 -11.24 -7.74 -4.12
C TRP A 81 -12.47 -6.92 -4.50
N ASP A 82 -13.38 -6.74 -3.53
CA ASP A 82 -14.44 -5.74 -3.64
C ASP A 82 -13.84 -4.35 -3.35
N MET A 83 -13.75 -3.51 -4.37
CA MET A 83 -13.13 -2.19 -4.27
C MET A 83 -14.02 -1.14 -3.57
N GLN A 84 -15.30 -1.44 -3.31
CA GLN A 84 -16.18 -0.55 -2.54
C GLN A 84 -16.02 -0.78 -1.04
N THR A 85 -15.93 -2.04 -0.62
CA THR A 85 -15.79 -2.42 0.79
C THR A 85 -14.34 -2.66 1.21
N LEU A 86 -13.42 -2.77 0.24
CA LEU A 86 -12.02 -3.17 0.43
C LEU A 86 -11.86 -4.52 1.13
N THR A 87 -12.74 -5.47 0.81
CA THR A 87 -12.75 -6.81 1.39
C THR A 87 -12.41 -7.86 0.34
N MET A 88 -11.76 -8.94 0.76
CA MET A 88 -11.50 -10.08 -0.13
C MET A 88 -12.77 -10.94 -0.33
N PRO A 89 -12.96 -11.54 -1.52
CA PRO A 89 -14.04 -12.49 -1.73
C PRO A 89 -13.83 -13.77 -0.91
N ALA A 90 -14.91 -14.25 -0.28
CA ALA A 90 -14.92 -15.55 0.38
C ALA A 90 -14.62 -16.65 -0.66
N GLY A 91 -13.52 -17.39 -0.48
CA GLY A 91 -13.12 -18.49 -1.38
C GLY A 91 -11.71 -18.41 -1.95
N LEU A 92 -11.01 -17.27 -1.82
CA LEU A 92 -9.59 -17.17 -2.22
C LEU A 92 -8.67 -18.13 -1.45
N ARG A 93 -9.05 -18.44 -0.20
CA ARG A 93 -8.38 -19.45 0.63
C ARG A 93 -8.43 -20.85 -0.02
N GLU A 94 -9.57 -21.19 -0.63
CA GLU A 94 -9.76 -22.47 -1.33
C GLU A 94 -9.05 -22.51 -2.68
N LEU A 95 -8.99 -21.37 -3.40
CA LEU A 95 -8.24 -21.27 -4.65
C LEU A 95 -6.74 -21.48 -4.40
N ARG A 96 -6.18 -20.86 -3.35
CA ARG A 96 -4.77 -21.02 -2.98
C ARG A 96 -4.43 -22.44 -2.53
N GLN A 97 -5.29 -23.07 -1.74
CA GLN A 97 -5.10 -24.48 -1.36
C GLN A 97 -5.07 -25.39 -2.60
N LYS A 98 -5.97 -25.16 -3.57
CA LYS A 98 -6.00 -25.92 -4.83
C LYS A 98 -4.76 -25.71 -5.70
N THR A 99 -4.18 -24.51 -5.74
CA THR A 99 -2.95 -24.26 -6.52
C THR A 99 -1.73 -24.92 -5.87
N ILE A 100 -1.62 -24.88 -4.54
CA ILE A 100 -0.55 -25.57 -3.80
C ILE A 100 -0.64 -27.09 -3.97
N ASP A 101 -1.85 -27.65 -3.99
CA ASP A 101 -2.08 -29.09 -4.17
C ASP A 101 -1.89 -29.55 -5.64
N GLN A 102 -1.87 -28.63 -6.62
CA GLN A 102 -1.66 -28.94 -8.05
C GLN A 102 -0.19 -28.88 -8.49
N ASP A 103 0.68 -28.28 -7.66
CA ASP A 103 2.13 -28.22 -7.88
C ASP A 103 2.89 -29.36 -7.14
N GLN A 104 2.19 -30.41 -6.68
CA GLN A 104 2.77 -31.64 -6.09
C GLN A 104 2.62 -32.88 -6.98
#